data_AF-A0AA88QWH7-F1
#
_entry.id   AF-A0AA88QWH7-F1
#
_cell.length_a   1.000
_cell.length_b   1.000
_cell.length_c   1.000
_cell.angle_alpha   90.00
_cell.angle_beta   90.00
_cell.angle_gamma   90.00
#
_symmetry.space_group_name_H-M   'P 1'
#
loop_
_entity.id
_entity.type
_entity.pdbx_description
1 polymer ?
#
loop_
_entity_poly.entity_id
_entity_poly.type
_entity_poly.pdbx_seq_one_letter_code
_entity_poly.pdbx_strand_id
1 'polypeptide(L)'
;MIRALYFVLLSALFISSQTEPINSQPQRFSAFKINNTQNARSCAYTVSIRTSCFSPRYTRDQISLSFGDAYGYQVYAPRLDNPYTRTFERCSVDTFQVHGPCTYQICYLYLYRRGYDGWIPESVEVYGYNTRPAMFYFNTRIPRDTWYGFNYCRGHYGGASAST
;
A
#
# COMPACT_ATOMS: atom_id res chain seq x y z
N MET A 1 12.79 64.27 -29.64
CA MET A 1 11.65 63.57 -29.01
C MET A 1 11.23 62.42 -29.91
N ILE A 2 11.83 61.24 -29.73
CA ILE A 2 11.45 60.02 -30.45
C ILE A 2 10.98 59.03 -29.38
N ARG A 3 9.72 58.64 -29.52
CA ARG A 3 8.95 57.83 -28.58
C ARG A 3 9.38 56.38 -28.68
N ALA A 4 9.76 55.85 -27.52
CA ALA A 4 9.50 54.52 -27.01
C ALA A 4 8.87 53.53 -28.01
N LEU A 5 9.64 52.53 -28.45
CA LEU A 5 9.14 51.27 -29.00
C LEU A 5 10.26 50.22 -28.96
N TYR A 6 10.67 49.86 -27.75
CA TYR A 6 11.31 48.57 -27.47
C TYR A 6 10.52 47.92 -26.34
N PHE A 7 9.30 47.47 -26.67
CA PHE A 7 8.60 46.46 -25.87
C PHE A 7 9.34 45.13 -26.10
N VAL A 8 10.45 44.93 -25.38
CA VAL A 8 11.10 43.64 -25.29
C VAL A 8 10.10 42.72 -24.57
N LEU A 9 9.44 41.88 -25.37
CA LEU A 9 8.62 40.76 -24.95
C LEU A 9 9.48 39.78 -24.13
N LEU A 10 9.70 40.07 -22.86
CA LEU A 10 10.01 39.07 -21.85
C LEU A 10 8.69 38.38 -21.47
N SER A 11 8.17 37.58 -22.40
CA SER A 11 7.17 36.57 -22.07
C SER A 11 7.86 35.55 -21.18
N ALA A 12 7.73 35.73 -19.88
CA ALA A 12 8.12 34.74 -18.89
C ALA A 12 7.44 33.42 -19.25
N LEU A 13 8.24 32.47 -19.74
CA LEU A 13 7.86 31.07 -19.89
C LEU A 13 7.70 30.50 -18.47
N PHE A 14 6.57 30.79 -17.83
CA PHE A 14 6.12 30.06 -16.66
C PHE A 14 5.72 28.66 -17.14
N ILE A 15 6.71 27.77 -17.20
CA ILE A 15 6.45 26.34 -17.27
C ILE A 15 5.89 25.97 -15.89
N SER A 16 4.58 26.06 -15.76
CA SER A 16 3.87 25.48 -14.62
C SER A 16 4.08 23.97 -14.68
N SER A 17 5.10 23.47 -13.97
CA SER A 17 5.24 22.05 -13.69
C SER A 17 4.11 21.66 -12.76
N GLN A 18 2.95 21.33 -13.32
CA GLN A 18 1.87 20.71 -12.57
C GLN A 18 2.31 19.29 -12.25
N THR A 19 2.93 19.11 -11.10
CA THR A 19 3.05 17.79 -10.48
C THR A 19 1.67 17.44 -9.96
N GLU A 20 0.93 16.60 -10.70
CA GLU A 20 -0.24 15.98 -10.11
C GLU A 20 0.22 15.27 -8.83
N PRO A 21 -0.37 15.56 -7.66
CA PRO A 21 -0.14 14.73 -6.50
C PRO A 21 -0.59 13.33 -6.91
N ILE A 22 0.28 12.33 -6.72
CA ILE A 22 -0.09 10.93 -6.92
C ILE A 22 -1.12 10.60 -5.84
N ASN A 23 -2.38 10.98 -6.11
CA ASN A 23 -3.55 10.67 -5.31
C ASN A 23 -3.86 9.20 -5.58
N SER A 24 -3.01 8.36 -5.01
CA SER A 24 -2.99 6.94 -5.26
C SER A 24 -3.94 6.29 -4.27
N GLN A 25 -5.24 6.47 -4.51
CA GLN A 25 -6.26 5.71 -3.80
C GLN A 25 -5.97 4.21 -3.91
N PRO A 26 -6.33 3.40 -2.90
CA PRO A 26 -6.14 1.97 -3.01
C PRO A 26 -7.01 1.40 -4.14
N GLN A 27 -6.45 0.47 -4.91
CA GLN A 27 -7.06 -0.12 -6.08
C GLN A 27 -7.29 -1.61 -5.89
N ARG A 28 -8.32 -2.14 -6.56
CA ARG A 28 -8.51 -3.59 -6.66
C ARG A 28 -7.45 -4.16 -7.58
N PHE A 29 -6.91 -5.32 -7.21
CA PHE A 29 -6.00 -6.06 -8.07
C PHE A 29 -6.42 -7.52 -8.19
N SER A 30 -7.29 -7.78 -9.17
CA SER A 30 -7.86 -9.11 -9.42
C SER A 30 -6.83 -10.13 -9.91
N ALA A 31 -5.77 -9.67 -10.59
CA ALA A 31 -4.70 -10.51 -11.12
C ALA A 31 -3.51 -10.68 -10.16
N PHE A 32 -3.64 -10.25 -8.89
CA PHE A 32 -2.58 -10.41 -7.90
C PHE A 32 -2.24 -11.89 -7.68
N LYS A 33 -0.94 -12.22 -7.77
CA LYS A 33 -0.43 -13.56 -7.53
C LYS A 33 0.43 -13.55 -6.28
N ILE A 34 0.24 -14.55 -5.43
CA ILE A 34 1.18 -14.85 -4.35
C ILE A 34 2.34 -15.63 -4.94
N ASN A 35 3.51 -15.01 -4.95
CA ASN A 35 4.74 -15.62 -5.40
C ASN A 35 5.44 -16.26 -4.20
N ASN A 36 6.00 -17.45 -4.42
CA ASN A 36 6.87 -18.10 -3.45
C ASN A 36 8.32 -17.95 -3.94
N THR A 37 9.04 -16.96 -3.41
CA THR A 37 10.49 -16.86 -3.65
C THR A 37 11.20 -17.91 -2.79
N GLN A 38 11.22 -19.14 -3.32
CA GLN A 38 12.02 -20.23 -2.78
C GLN A 38 13.51 -19.82 -2.81
N ASN A 39 14.24 -20.12 -1.73
CA ASN A 39 15.68 -19.83 -1.54
C ASN A 39 16.08 -18.39 -1.17
N ALA A 40 15.14 -17.50 -0.86
CA ALA A 40 15.47 -16.19 -0.29
C ALA A 40 15.80 -16.30 1.22
N ARG A 41 16.71 -15.45 1.72
CA ARG A 41 16.92 -15.29 3.17
C ARG A 41 15.62 -14.83 3.82
N SER A 42 15.29 -15.43 4.97
CA SER A 42 14.12 -15.03 5.77
C SER A 42 14.44 -13.82 6.66
N CYS A 43 13.55 -12.83 6.64
CA CYS A 43 13.56 -11.64 7.46
C CYS A 43 12.26 -11.56 8.28
N ALA A 44 12.34 -10.91 9.44
CA ALA A 44 11.18 -10.57 10.27
C ALA A 44 10.74 -9.14 9.99
N TYR A 45 9.43 -8.94 9.99
CA TYR A 45 8.77 -7.66 9.76
C TYR A 45 7.76 -7.41 10.86
N THR A 46 7.74 -6.18 11.38
CA THR A 46 6.66 -5.74 12.26
C THR A 46 5.62 -5.02 11.42
N VAL A 47 4.39 -5.50 11.43
CA VAL A 47 3.26 -4.86 10.76
C VAL A 47 2.33 -4.29 11.81
N SER A 48 2.10 -2.98 11.79
CA SER A 48 1.14 -2.28 12.63
C SER A 48 -0.07 -1.88 11.80
N ILE A 49 -1.26 -2.29 12.22
CA ILE A 49 -2.52 -2.00 11.53
C ILE A 49 -3.42 -1.21 12.45
N ARG A 50 -3.77 0.01 12.03
CA ARG A 50 -4.76 0.83 12.72
C ARG A 50 -6.13 0.61 12.11
N THR A 51 -7.08 0.15 12.91
CA THR A 51 -8.48 0.01 12.51
C THR A 51 -9.22 1.32 12.73
N SER A 52 -9.94 1.79 11.71
CA SER A 52 -10.68 3.04 11.77
C SER A 52 -11.79 3.01 12.81
N CYS A 53 -12.08 4.15 13.41
CA CYS A 53 -13.25 4.33 14.28
C CYS A 53 -14.60 4.20 13.54
N PHE A 54 -14.59 4.25 12.21
CA PHE A 54 -15.77 4.00 11.38
C PHE A 54 -15.97 2.51 11.03
N SER A 55 -15.04 1.64 11.42
CA SER A 55 -15.15 0.19 11.23
C SER A 55 -16.32 -0.40 12.05
N PRO A 56 -16.86 -1.59 11.69
CA PRO A 56 -17.69 -2.38 12.61
C PRO A 56 -17.00 -2.56 13.97
N ARG A 57 -17.79 -2.78 15.04
CA ARG A 57 -17.26 -2.92 16.40
C ARG A 57 -16.22 -4.05 16.50
N TYR A 58 -16.51 -5.16 15.85
CA TYR A 58 -15.67 -6.33 15.70
C TYR A 58 -15.85 -6.90 14.28
N THR A 59 -14.87 -7.65 13.79
CA THR A 59 -14.95 -8.38 12.53
C THR A 59 -14.42 -9.79 12.73
N ARG A 60 -15.12 -10.79 12.18
CA ARG A 60 -14.66 -12.19 12.13
C ARG A 60 -14.15 -12.56 10.75
N ASP A 61 -14.03 -11.56 9.88
CA ASP A 61 -13.56 -11.76 8.53
C ASP A 61 -12.08 -12.16 8.55
N GLN A 62 -11.72 -13.07 7.67
CA GLN A 62 -10.34 -13.48 7.49
C GLN A 62 -9.59 -12.36 6.79
N ILE A 63 -8.48 -11.92 7.37
CA ILE A 63 -7.64 -10.86 6.81
C ILE A 63 -6.30 -11.45 6.42
N SER A 64 -5.95 -11.32 5.14
CA SER A 64 -4.61 -11.62 4.62
C SER A 64 -3.92 -10.33 4.19
N LEU A 65 -2.58 -10.37 4.21
CA LEU A 65 -1.74 -9.24 3.86
C LEU A 65 -0.63 -9.70 2.92
N SER A 66 -0.31 -8.89 1.92
CA SER A 66 0.92 -9.05 1.17
C SER A 66 1.57 -7.71 0.88
N PHE A 67 2.88 -7.64 0.99
CA PHE A 67 3.68 -6.45 0.69
C PHE A 67 5.00 -6.87 0.06
N GLY A 68 5.69 -5.92 -0.57
CA GLY A 68 6.97 -6.20 -1.20
C GLY A 68 7.60 -5.00 -1.86
N ASP A 69 8.64 -5.28 -2.63
CA ASP A 69 9.49 -4.28 -3.26
C ASP A 69 9.43 -4.31 -4.80
N ALA A 70 10.17 -3.38 -5.41
CA ALA A 70 10.24 -3.22 -6.86
C ALA A 70 11.03 -4.34 -7.57
N TYR A 71 11.71 -5.22 -6.83
CA TYR A 71 12.52 -6.32 -7.35
C TYR A 71 11.76 -7.64 -7.41
N GLY A 72 10.54 -7.67 -6.87
CA GLY A 72 9.67 -8.85 -6.88
C GLY A 72 9.77 -9.71 -5.62
N TYR A 73 10.48 -9.25 -4.57
CA TYR A 73 10.43 -9.92 -3.28
C TYR A 73 9.09 -9.63 -2.62
N GLN A 74 8.38 -10.69 -2.27
CA GLN A 74 7.04 -10.64 -1.74
C GLN A 74 6.97 -11.34 -0.39
N VAL A 75 6.41 -10.64 0.59
CA VAL A 75 6.03 -11.21 1.88
C VAL A 75 4.51 -11.39 1.89
N TYR A 76 4.06 -12.54 2.37
CA TYR A 76 2.64 -12.89 2.43
C TYR A 76 2.30 -13.47 3.79
N ALA A 77 1.31 -12.87 4.45
CA ALA A 77 0.67 -13.38 5.65
C ALA A 77 -0.72 -13.90 5.27
N PRO A 78 -0.94 -15.24 5.26
CA PRO A 78 -2.22 -15.81 4.81
C PRO A 78 -3.38 -15.50 5.74
N ARG A 79 -3.09 -15.32 7.03
CA ARG A 79 -4.10 -15.02 8.04
C ARG A 79 -3.46 -14.22 9.17
N LEU A 80 -3.95 -13.01 9.38
CA LEU A 80 -3.55 -12.14 10.50
C LEU A 80 -4.55 -12.19 11.64
N ASP A 81 -5.82 -12.51 11.36
CA ASP A 81 -6.82 -12.62 12.41
C ASP A 81 -6.55 -13.83 13.31
N ASN A 82 -6.68 -13.61 14.62
CA ASN A 82 -6.65 -14.68 15.60
C ASN A 82 -8.04 -14.76 16.26
N PRO A 83 -8.75 -15.90 16.18
CA PRO A 83 -10.12 -16.04 16.67
C PRO A 83 -10.26 -15.87 18.19
N TYR A 84 -9.15 -15.89 18.93
CA TYR A 84 -9.13 -15.71 20.39
C TYR A 84 -8.75 -14.30 20.82
N THR A 85 -8.32 -13.44 19.90
CA THR A 85 -7.95 -12.06 20.21
C THR A 85 -8.95 -11.11 19.57
N ARG A 86 -9.18 -9.99 20.25
CA ARG A 86 -9.97 -8.86 19.76
C ARG A 86 -9.23 -8.08 18.66
N THR A 87 -8.66 -8.82 17.70
CA THR A 87 -7.94 -8.26 16.55
C THR A 87 -8.91 -7.50 15.66
N PHE A 88 -8.45 -6.36 15.16
CA PHE A 88 -9.21 -5.49 14.28
C PHE A 88 -10.50 -4.90 14.90
N GLU A 89 -10.52 -4.73 16.22
CA GLU A 89 -11.58 -3.97 16.89
C GLU A 89 -11.62 -2.51 16.41
N ARG A 90 -12.80 -1.90 16.45
CA ARG A 90 -12.95 -0.48 16.11
C ARG A 90 -11.98 0.38 16.93
N CYS A 91 -11.30 1.32 16.27
CA CYS A 91 -10.32 2.22 16.88
C CYS A 91 -9.10 1.50 17.52
N SER A 92 -8.83 0.23 17.19
CA SER A 92 -7.67 -0.49 17.71
C SER A 92 -6.41 -0.24 16.87
N VAL A 93 -5.27 -0.58 17.47
CA VAL A 93 -4.02 -0.82 16.75
C VAL A 93 -3.57 -2.24 17.08
N ASP A 94 -3.38 -3.06 16.06
CA ASP A 94 -2.94 -4.44 16.17
C ASP A 94 -1.58 -4.62 15.49
N THR A 95 -0.64 -5.29 16.17
CA THR A 95 0.73 -5.47 15.71
C THR A 95 1.05 -6.95 15.50
N PHE A 96 1.67 -7.26 14.36
CA PHE A 96 1.99 -8.62 13.94
C PHE A 96 3.48 -8.75 13.61
N GLN A 97 4.06 -9.90 13.95
CA GLN A 97 5.34 -10.33 13.41
C GLN A 97 5.07 -11.20 12.18
N VAL A 98 5.57 -10.77 11.02
CA VAL A 98 5.41 -11.48 9.75
C VAL A 98 6.80 -11.86 9.23
N HIS A 99 6.92 -13.09 8.74
CA HIS A 99 8.16 -13.58 8.17
C HIS A 99 8.04 -13.77 6.67
N GLY A 100 9.14 -13.54 5.96
CA GLY A 100 9.20 -13.75 4.53
C GLY A 100 10.59 -13.41 3.98
N PRO A 101 10.73 -13.42 2.64
CA PRO A 101 11.94 -13.00 1.96
C PRO A 101 12.38 -11.61 2.41
N CYS A 102 13.69 -11.41 2.61
CA CYS A 102 14.24 -10.09 2.84
C CYS A 102 14.03 -9.19 1.60
N THR A 103 13.33 -8.09 1.80
CA THR A 103 13.00 -7.08 0.79
C THR A 103 13.99 -5.92 0.85
N TYR A 104 14.11 -5.20 -0.26
CA TYR A 104 14.58 -3.83 -0.29
C TYR A 104 13.46 -2.88 0.18
N GLN A 105 13.41 -1.65 -0.33
CA GLN A 105 12.37 -0.69 0.04
C GLN A 105 10.98 -1.21 -0.37
N ILE A 106 10.14 -1.41 0.65
CA ILE A 106 8.73 -1.76 0.45
C ILE A 106 8.05 -0.61 -0.28
N CYS A 107 7.35 -0.94 -1.37
CA CYS A 107 6.68 0.02 -2.23
C CYS A 107 5.26 -0.40 -2.63
N TYR A 108 4.82 -1.60 -2.30
CA TYR A 108 3.42 -2.01 -2.48
C TYR A 108 2.91 -2.73 -1.25
N LEU A 109 1.59 -2.67 -1.05
CA LEU A 109 0.88 -3.40 -0.02
C LEU A 109 -0.56 -3.64 -0.45
N TYR A 110 -1.01 -4.89 -0.35
CA TYR A 110 -2.39 -5.30 -0.59
C TYR A 110 -2.96 -6.02 0.62
N LEU A 111 -4.22 -5.73 0.91
CA LEU A 111 -5.04 -6.45 1.89
C LEU A 111 -6.06 -7.31 1.15
N TYR A 112 -6.39 -8.45 1.73
CA TYR A 112 -7.46 -9.33 1.28
C TYR A 112 -8.39 -9.61 2.45
N ARG A 113 -9.71 -9.50 2.22
CA ARG A 113 -10.74 -9.78 3.22
C ARG A 113 -11.71 -10.83 2.71
N ARG A 114 -11.95 -11.87 3.51
CA ARG A 114 -12.99 -12.88 3.26
C ARG A 114 -13.95 -12.96 4.43
N GLY A 115 -15.23 -12.72 4.16
CA GLY A 115 -16.30 -12.75 5.14
C GLY A 115 -17.35 -11.67 4.89
N TYR A 116 -18.25 -11.53 5.86
CA TYR A 116 -19.48 -10.73 5.74
C TYR A 116 -19.53 -9.53 6.68
N ASP A 117 -18.73 -9.51 7.76
CA ASP A 117 -18.81 -8.46 8.77
C ASP A 117 -18.26 -7.12 8.21
N GLY A 118 -17.24 -7.22 7.36
CA GLY A 118 -16.52 -6.09 6.80
C GLY A 118 -15.50 -5.49 7.77
N TRP A 119 -14.67 -4.59 7.25
CA TRP A 119 -13.59 -3.98 8.00
C TRP A 119 -13.07 -2.73 7.28
N ILE A 120 -12.69 -1.71 8.07
CA ILE A 120 -12.14 -0.44 7.58
C ILE A 120 -10.79 -0.19 8.27
N PRO A 121 -9.65 -0.50 7.62
CA PRO A 121 -8.36 -0.04 8.08
C PRO A 121 -8.22 1.46 7.83
N GLU A 122 -7.64 2.15 8.80
CA GLU A 122 -7.16 3.52 8.64
C GLU A 122 -5.80 3.49 7.94
N SER A 123 -4.87 2.72 8.48
CA SER A 123 -3.51 2.62 7.95
C SER A 123 -2.84 1.28 8.25
N VAL A 124 -1.83 0.95 7.43
CA VAL A 124 -0.90 -0.15 7.64
C VAL A 124 0.53 0.39 7.57
N GLU A 125 1.30 0.14 8.61
CA GLU A 125 2.71 0.50 8.70
C GLU A 125 3.57 -0.76 8.77
N VAL A 126 4.58 -0.86 7.91
CA VAL A 126 5.49 -2.00 7.86
C VAL A 126 6.90 -1.57 8.19
N TYR A 127 7.46 -2.19 9.21
CA TYR A 127 8.85 -2.03 9.64
C TYR A 127 9.63 -3.28 9.22
N GLY A 128 10.59 -3.11 8.31
CA GLY A 128 11.53 -4.15 7.92
C GLY A 128 12.91 -3.95 8.57
N TYR A 129 13.71 -5.01 8.59
CA TYR A 129 15.04 -5.00 9.22
C TYR A 129 16.00 -3.97 8.60
N ASN A 130 15.98 -3.79 7.28
CA ASN A 130 16.90 -2.92 6.53
C ASN A 130 16.17 -1.92 5.62
N THR A 131 14.92 -1.59 5.92
CA THR A 131 14.07 -0.76 5.07
C THR A 131 13.54 0.42 5.86
N ARG A 132 13.26 1.55 5.19
CA ARG A 132 12.51 2.62 5.84
C ARG A 132 11.08 2.12 6.12
N PRO A 133 10.46 2.52 7.24
CA PRO A 133 9.06 2.20 7.48
C PRO A 133 8.20 2.64 6.29
N ALA A 134 7.35 1.73 5.82
CA ALA A 134 6.43 2.00 4.72
C ALA A 134 5.02 2.15 5.27
N MET A 135 4.35 3.24 4.91
CA MET A 135 3.04 3.62 5.45
C MET A 135 2.01 3.69 4.32
N PHE A 136 0.85 3.05 4.53
CA PHE A 136 -0.23 2.95 3.56
C PHE A 136 -1.56 3.35 4.21
N TYR A 137 -2.24 4.36 3.68
CA TYR A 137 -3.47 4.93 4.26
C TYR A 137 -4.71 4.51 3.48
N PHE A 138 -5.52 3.60 4.05
CA PHE A 138 -6.69 3.04 3.37
C PHE A 138 -7.94 3.90 3.55
N ASN A 139 -8.34 4.16 4.80
CA ASN A 139 -9.56 4.91 5.17
C ASN A 139 -10.82 4.52 4.38
N THR A 140 -10.92 3.26 3.98
CA THR A 140 -12.02 2.75 3.15
C THR A 140 -12.30 1.29 3.48
N ARG A 141 -13.54 0.86 3.21
CA ARG A 141 -13.96 -0.52 3.44
C ARG A 141 -13.25 -1.45 2.47
N ILE A 142 -12.53 -2.44 3.00
CA ILE A 142 -11.87 -3.45 2.16
C ILE A 142 -12.94 -4.27 1.42
N PRO A 143 -12.90 -4.35 0.08
CA PRO A 143 -13.83 -5.17 -0.67
C PRO A 143 -13.72 -6.65 -0.29
N ARG A 144 -14.79 -7.40 -0.51
CA ARG A 144 -14.82 -8.84 -0.21
C ARG A 144 -14.15 -9.61 -1.35
N ASP A 145 -13.39 -10.63 -1.00
CA ASP A 145 -12.86 -11.66 -1.90
C ASP A 145 -12.03 -11.11 -3.08
N THR A 146 -11.27 -10.02 -2.84
CA THR A 146 -10.31 -9.46 -3.80
C THR A 146 -9.16 -8.78 -3.06
N TRP A 147 -7.97 -8.80 -3.68
CA TRP A 147 -6.85 -7.99 -3.21
C TRP A 147 -7.12 -6.51 -3.47
N TYR A 148 -6.80 -5.68 -2.49
CA TYR A 148 -7.07 -4.25 -2.51
C TYR A 148 -5.96 -3.47 -1.79
N GLY A 149 -5.40 -2.45 -2.43
CA GLY A 149 -4.28 -1.71 -1.85
C GLY A 149 -3.49 -0.89 -2.84
N PHE A 150 -2.21 -0.70 -2.57
CA PHE A 150 -1.36 0.29 -3.22
C PHE A 150 -0.17 -0.37 -3.90
N ASN A 151 0.25 0.21 -5.02
CA ASN A 151 1.50 -0.13 -5.66
C ASN A 151 2.20 1.15 -6.13
N TYR A 152 3.23 1.54 -5.38
CA TYR A 152 4.07 2.71 -5.64
C TYR A 152 5.44 2.31 -6.21
N CYS A 153 5.62 1.04 -6.55
CA CYS A 153 6.87 0.57 -7.11
C CYS A 153 7.06 1.23 -8.47
N ARG A 154 7.95 2.22 -8.52
CA ARG A 154 8.40 2.80 -9.78
C ARG A 154 9.16 1.69 -10.49
N GLY A 155 8.67 1.29 -11.66
CA GLY A 155 9.19 0.15 -12.39
C GLY A 155 10.70 0.27 -12.59
N HIS A 156 11.46 -0.61 -11.92
CA HIS A 156 12.76 -1.03 -12.43
C HIS A 156 12.62 -2.14 -13.46
N TYR A 157 11.39 -2.62 -13.67
CA TYR A 157 10.98 -3.37 -14.86
C TYR A 157 10.20 -2.42 -15.77
N GLY A 158 10.82 -2.01 -16.87
CA GLY A 158 10.12 -1.28 -17.92
C GLY A 158 8.91 -2.07 -18.40
N GLY A 159 7.75 -1.42 -18.45
CA GLY A 159 6.61 -1.82 -19.26
C GLY A 159 5.91 -3.12 -18.85
N ALA A 160 4.99 -3.01 -17.89
CA ALA A 160 3.78 -3.82 -17.92
C ALA A 160 2.63 -3.02 -17.30
N SER A 161 2.26 -1.93 -17.98
CA SER A 161 0.91 -1.41 -17.91
C SER A 161 -0.02 -2.50 -18.41
N ALA A 162 -0.76 -3.12 -17.50
CA ALA A 162 -1.87 -3.99 -17.85
C ALA A 162 -3.01 -3.13 -18.38
N SER A 163 -3.01 -2.90 -19.69
CA SER A 163 -4.17 -2.49 -20.46
C SER A 163 -4.82 -3.76 -21.02
N THR A 164 -6.00 -4.11 -20.53
CA THR A 164 -6.97 -4.92 -21.29
C THR A 164 -8.35 -4.43 -20.94
#